data_AF-A0A834Y9X9-F1
#
_entry.id   AF-A0A834Y9X9-F1
#
_cell.length_a   1.000
_cell.length_b   1.000
_cell.length_c   1.000
_cell.angle_alpha   90.00
_cell.angle_beta   90.00
_cell.angle_gamma   90.00
#
_symmetry.space_group_name_H-M   'P 1'
#
loop_
_entity.id
_entity.type
_entity.pdbx_description
1 polymer ?
#
loop_
_entity_poly.entity_id
_entity_poly.type
_entity_poly.pdbx_seq_one_letter_code
_entity_poly.pdbx_strand_id
1 'polypeptide(L)'
;MAKKRKHIETQPSVPLKKDESSTQRPKRTLLGWKDKVEEKEKDSPIFKNREKVLVTCSRRIKYRYRHLMLNLVSLLPHCKKDNKVESKESKGATLNELVELKNCSSCLFFECRKQKDLYLWMAKSPNGPSVKFLVNAVLRNRVRLNKTFLVPLVHTMEELKLTGNNLKGSRPILTFSTNFDKDPHWKLLKEIITQVF
;
A
#
# COMPACT_ATOMS: atom_id res chain seq x y z
N MET A 1 72.74 -0.60 4.06
CA MET A 1 73.19 -0.57 5.47
C MET A 1 73.10 0.85 6.01
N ALA A 2 72.40 0.96 7.14
CA ALA A 2 72.19 2.08 8.07
C ALA A 2 72.81 3.47 7.83
N LYS A 3 71.98 4.51 8.01
CA LYS A 3 72.32 5.67 8.86
C LYS A 3 71.05 6.24 9.53
N LYS A 4 70.86 5.84 10.79
CA LYS A 4 69.95 6.42 11.78
C LYS A 4 70.20 7.93 11.88
N ARG A 5 69.14 8.74 11.88
CA ARG A 5 69.17 10.08 12.49
C ARG A 5 68.23 10.10 13.70
N LYS A 6 68.86 10.32 14.85
CA LYS A 6 68.28 10.45 16.18
C LYS A 6 67.47 11.76 16.24
N HIS A 7 66.28 11.73 16.83
CA HIS A 7 65.60 12.94 17.27
C HIS A 7 65.90 13.15 18.75
N ILE A 8 66.34 14.35 19.07
CA ILE A 8 66.73 14.84 20.40
C ILE A 8 65.46 15.30 21.12
N GLU A 9 65.40 15.02 22.43
CA GLU A 9 64.36 15.45 23.37
C GLU A 9 64.39 16.96 23.60
N THR A 10 63.21 17.58 23.67
CA THR A 10 63.02 18.85 24.38
C THR A 10 61.70 18.78 25.14
N GLN A 11 61.78 18.60 26.46
CA GLN A 11 60.73 19.01 27.40
C GLN A 11 60.96 20.49 27.72
N PRO A 12 59.90 21.31 27.82
CA PRO A 12 59.83 22.09 29.05
C PRO A 12 58.42 22.33 29.62
N SER A 13 58.45 22.41 30.96
CA SER A 13 57.68 23.25 31.90
C SER A 13 56.17 23.02 32.14
N VAL A 14 55.90 22.58 33.37
CA VAL A 14 54.65 22.82 34.12
C VAL A 14 54.96 23.92 35.15
N PRO A 15 54.10 24.93 35.39
CA PRO A 15 53.31 24.92 36.63
C PRO A 15 51.90 25.59 36.60
N LEU A 16 50.91 24.87 37.19
CA LEU A 16 49.91 25.30 38.22
C LEU A 16 49.02 26.54 37.94
N LYS A 17 47.69 26.60 38.13
CA LYS A 17 46.69 25.86 38.93
C LYS A 17 45.26 26.31 38.54
N LYS A 18 44.30 25.37 38.69
CA LYS A 18 42.85 25.52 39.00
C LYS A 18 41.92 26.16 37.95
N ASP A 19 41.05 25.32 37.37
CA ASP A 19 39.61 25.37 37.67
C ASP A 19 38.98 23.98 37.47
N GLU A 20 38.24 23.54 38.49
CA GLU A 20 37.50 22.29 38.50
C GLU A 20 36.26 22.41 37.62
N SER A 21 36.12 21.56 36.59
CA SER A 21 34.84 21.06 36.04
C SER A 21 35.01 20.37 34.67
N SER A 22 36.03 19.52 34.49
CA SER A 22 36.06 18.62 33.32
C SER A 22 35.66 17.21 33.73
N THR A 23 34.53 16.77 33.20
CA THR A 23 33.92 15.46 33.38
C THR A 23 34.94 14.35 33.07
N GLN A 24 35.20 13.45 34.02
CA GLN A 24 36.12 12.33 33.80
C GLN A 24 35.65 11.47 32.63
N ARG A 25 36.53 11.22 31.63
CA ARG A 25 36.24 10.31 30.52
C ARG A 25 35.99 8.90 31.06
N PRO A 26 34.89 8.22 30.68
CA PRO A 26 34.57 6.92 31.26
C PRO A 26 35.58 5.86 30.77
N LYS A 27 36.01 4.98 31.68
CA LYS A 27 36.93 3.87 31.35
C LYS A 27 36.31 2.95 30.30
N ARG A 28 37.03 2.72 29.19
CA ARG A 28 36.63 1.80 28.11
C ARG A 28 36.74 0.35 28.59
N THR A 29 35.62 -0.36 28.59
CA THR A 29 35.57 -1.83 28.55
C THR A 29 35.36 -2.30 27.11
N LEU A 30 35.68 -3.57 26.82
CA LEU A 30 35.66 -4.20 25.48
C LEU A 30 34.29 -4.21 24.79
N LEU A 31 33.22 -3.89 25.52
CA LEU A 31 31.88 -3.63 25.02
C LEU A 31 31.49 -2.24 25.56
N GLY A 32 31.15 -1.32 24.65
CA GLY A 32 31.09 0.14 24.87
C GLY A 32 30.12 0.64 25.95
N TRP A 33 30.20 1.96 26.19
CA TRP A 33 29.59 2.72 27.30
C TRP A 33 28.18 2.26 27.72
N LYS A 34 28.02 2.01 29.02
CA LYS A 34 26.74 1.72 29.66
C LYS A 34 26.32 2.91 30.52
N ASP A 35 25.62 3.86 29.90
CA ASP A 35 24.83 4.85 30.62
C ASP A 35 23.43 4.27 30.90
N LYS A 36 23.01 4.36 32.16
CA LYS A 36 21.70 3.90 32.63
C LYS A 36 20.61 4.91 32.25
N VAL A 37 19.71 4.43 31.38
CA VAL A 37 18.25 4.64 31.34
C VAL A 37 17.72 6.08 31.14
N GLU A 38 17.32 6.37 29.91
CA GLU A 38 15.89 6.51 29.60
C GLU A 38 15.62 5.56 28.42
N GLU A 39 14.99 4.42 28.68
CA GLU A 39 14.29 3.69 27.63
C GLU A 39 13.10 4.57 27.23
N LYS A 40 13.33 5.57 26.38
CA LYS A 40 12.30 5.98 25.44
C LYS A 40 12.07 4.74 24.60
N GLU A 41 10.99 4.02 24.91
CA GLU A 41 10.39 3.07 24.00
C GLU A 41 10.42 3.76 22.64
N LYS A 42 11.33 3.29 21.77
CA LYS A 42 11.26 3.63 20.36
C LYS A 42 10.04 2.87 19.90
N ASP A 43 8.87 3.47 20.11
CA ASP A 43 7.68 3.21 19.32
C ASP A 43 8.11 3.45 17.88
N SER A 44 8.72 2.45 17.26
CA SER A 44 8.75 2.32 15.81
C SER A 44 7.33 2.65 15.38
N PRO A 45 7.09 3.61 14.47
CA PRO A 45 5.76 4.15 14.23
C PRO A 45 4.83 2.97 13.97
N ILE A 46 4.03 2.62 14.99
CA ILE A 46 3.26 1.38 14.98
C ILE A 46 2.37 1.50 13.76
N PHE A 47 2.55 0.59 12.81
CA PHE A 47 1.84 0.67 11.54
C PHE A 47 0.35 0.59 11.81
N LYS A 48 -0.33 1.75 11.76
CA LYS A 48 -1.71 1.91 12.19
C LYS A 48 -2.69 1.23 11.23
N ASN A 49 -2.34 1.12 9.95
CA ASN A 49 -3.28 0.70 8.91
C ASN A 49 -3.25 -0.82 8.64
N ARG A 50 -3.95 -1.62 9.45
CA ARG A 50 -4.03 -3.08 9.26
C ARG A 50 -5.23 -3.48 8.39
N GLU A 51 -5.30 -2.94 7.19
CA GLU A 51 -6.36 -3.25 6.22
C GLU A 51 -6.14 -4.64 5.61
N LYS A 52 -7.23 -5.40 5.46
CA LYS A 52 -7.24 -6.68 4.76
C LYS A 52 -8.39 -6.66 3.77
N VAL A 53 -8.08 -6.88 2.51
CA VAL A 53 -9.06 -6.75 1.42
C VAL A 53 -9.42 -8.14 0.91
N LEU A 54 -10.69 -8.51 0.99
CA LEU A 54 -11.22 -9.70 0.33
C LEU A 54 -11.49 -9.40 -1.14
N VAL A 55 -10.96 -10.20 -2.05
CA VAL A 55 -11.22 -10.09 -3.49
C VAL A 55 -11.99 -11.32 -3.96
N THR A 56 -13.21 -11.11 -4.44
CA THR A 56 -14.07 -12.16 -4.99
C THR A 56 -14.76 -11.73 -6.28
N CYS A 57 -15.31 -12.69 -7.01
CA CYS A 57 -15.99 -12.46 -8.28
C CYS A 57 -17.25 -13.31 -8.42
N SER A 58 -18.18 -12.80 -9.22
CA SER A 58 -19.37 -13.54 -9.65
C SER A 58 -18.98 -14.73 -10.52
N ARG A 59 -19.78 -15.80 -10.49
CA ARG A 59 -19.70 -16.83 -11.52
C ARG A 59 -19.94 -16.23 -12.92
N ARG A 60 -19.40 -16.92 -13.93
CA ARG A 60 -19.44 -16.54 -15.36
C ARG A 60 -18.71 -15.24 -15.73
N ILE A 61 -17.68 -14.87 -14.96
CA ILE A 61 -16.76 -13.79 -15.32
C ILE A 61 -15.97 -14.13 -16.59
N LYS A 62 -15.80 -13.15 -17.49
CA LYS A 62 -14.98 -13.28 -18.70
C LYS A 62 -13.50 -13.44 -18.38
N TYR A 63 -12.75 -14.06 -19.31
CA TYR A 63 -11.30 -14.23 -19.22
C TYR A 63 -10.57 -12.92 -18.92
N ARG A 64 -10.82 -11.85 -19.69
CA ARG A 64 -10.16 -10.55 -19.48
C ARG A 64 -10.37 -9.98 -18.08
N TYR A 65 -11.59 -10.02 -17.55
CA TYR A 65 -11.89 -9.53 -16.20
C TYR A 65 -11.28 -10.41 -15.10
N ARG A 66 -11.13 -11.71 -15.35
CA ARG A 66 -10.38 -12.60 -14.44
C ARG A 66 -8.91 -12.20 -14.38
N HIS A 67 -8.29 -11.88 -15.51
CA HIS A 67 -6.89 -11.41 -15.54
C HIS A 67 -6.75 -10.04 -14.85
N LEU A 68 -7.70 -9.13 -15.05
CA LEU A 68 -7.75 -7.87 -14.30
C LEU A 68 -7.77 -8.10 -12.77
N MET A 69 -8.62 -9.02 -12.30
CA MET A 69 -8.69 -9.37 -10.89
C MET A 69 -7.37 -9.96 -10.37
N LEU A 70 -6.73 -10.85 -11.14
CA LEU A 70 -5.44 -11.43 -10.76
C LEU A 70 -4.33 -10.38 -10.72
N ASN A 71 -4.34 -9.42 -11.63
CA ASN A 71 -3.40 -8.29 -11.63
C ASN A 71 -3.55 -7.46 -10.34
N LEU A 72 -4.79 -7.16 -9.93
CA LEU A 72 -5.06 -6.45 -8.67
C LEU A 72 -4.58 -7.24 -7.44
N VAL A 73 -4.82 -8.55 -7.40
CA VAL A 73 -4.31 -9.40 -6.31
C VAL A 73 -2.78 -9.42 -6.27
N SER A 74 -2.11 -9.34 -7.43
CA SER A 74 -0.64 -9.30 -7.48
C SER A 74 -0.04 -7.95 -7.07
N LEU A 75 -0.81 -6.87 -7.24
CA LEU A 75 -0.41 -5.52 -6.86
C LEU A 75 -0.55 -5.29 -5.34
N LEU A 76 -1.64 -5.79 -4.75
CA LEU A 76 -1.99 -5.53 -3.36
C LEU A 76 -1.58 -6.70 -2.45
N PRO A 77 -0.54 -6.54 -1.60
CA PRO A 77 -0.03 -7.63 -0.77
C PRO A 77 -0.99 -8.03 0.36
N HIS A 78 -1.88 -7.13 0.76
CA HIS A 78 -2.91 -7.35 1.79
C HIS A 78 -4.23 -7.90 1.23
N CYS A 79 -4.27 -8.25 -0.07
CA CYS A 79 -5.45 -8.87 -0.67
C CYS A 79 -5.49 -10.39 -0.44
N LYS A 80 -6.66 -10.87 -0.03
CA LYS A 80 -6.99 -12.29 0.01
C LYS A 80 -7.97 -12.60 -1.12
N LYS A 81 -7.55 -13.45 -2.05
CA LYS A 81 -8.44 -13.96 -3.10
C LYS A 81 -9.32 -15.07 -2.54
N ASP A 82 -10.60 -15.05 -2.91
CA ASP A 82 -11.57 -16.06 -2.52
C ASP A 82 -12.24 -16.75 -3.72
N ASN A 83 -13.03 -17.78 -3.42
CA ASN A 83 -13.83 -18.51 -4.39
C ASN A 83 -14.95 -17.65 -4.99
N LYS A 84 -15.45 -18.10 -6.14
CA LYS A 84 -16.52 -17.39 -6.87
C LYS A 84 -17.86 -17.54 -6.16
N VAL A 85 -18.57 -16.44 -5.98
CA VAL A 85 -19.89 -16.40 -5.34
C VAL A 85 -21.01 -16.69 -6.34
N GLU A 86 -22.00 -17.49 -5.91
CA GLU A 86 -23.14 -18.00 -6.72
C GLU A 86 -24.50 -17.39 -6.42
N SER A 87 -24.67 -16.65 -5.32
CA SER A 87 -26.01 -16.26 -4.89
C SER A 87 -26.58 -15.16 -5.80
N LYS A 88 -27.72 -15.43 -6.44
CA LYS A 88 -28.46 -14.42 -7.24
C LYS A 88 -29.27 -13.47 -6.36
N GLU A 89 -29.69 -13.92 -5.19
CA GLU A 89 -30.68 -13.22 -4.35
C GLU A 89 -30.09 -12.61 -3.08
N SER A 90 -29.04 -13.19 -2.49
CA SER A 90 -28.47 -12.77 -1.18
C SER A 90 -27.00 -12.38 -1.24
N LYS A 91 -26.57 -11.67 -2.29
CA LYS A 91 -25.15 -11.29 -2.51
C LYS A 91 -24.56 -10.51 -1.34
N GLY A 92 -25.30 -9.55 -0.79
CA GLY A 92 -24.80 -8.71 0.31
C GLY A 92 -24.52 -9.51 1.59
N ALA A 93 -25.47 -10.35 2.01
CA ALA A 93 -25.35 -11.16 3.21
C ALA A 93 -24.21 -12.17 3.09
N THR A 94 -24.17 -12.93 1.98
CA THR A 94 -23.07 -13.89 1.74
C THR A 94 -21.71 -13.22 1.67
N LEU A 95 -21.60 -12.01 1.09
CA LEU A 95 -20.31 -11.29 1.08
C LEU A 95 -19.89 -10.86 2.48
N ASN A 96 -20.81 -10.40 3.33
CA ASN A 96 -20.50 -10.03 4.71
C ASN A 96 -20.02 -11.24 5.52
N GLU A 97 -20.71 -12.38 5.41
CA GLU A 97 -20.29 -13.63 6.05
C GLU A 97 -18.88 -14.05 5.60
N LEU A 98 -18.58 -13.97 4.31
CA LEU A 98 -17.24 -14.29 3.78
C LEU A 98 -16.15 -13.35 4.32
N VAL A 99 -16.48 -12.05 4.43
CA VAL A 99 -15.55 -11.05 4.98
C VAL A 99 -15.27 -11.31 6.45
N GLU A 100 -16.28 -11.67 7.23
CA GLU A 100 -16.16 -12.06 8.63
C GLU A 100 -15.32 -13.33 8.80
N LEU A 101 -15.62 -14.38 8.02
CA LEU A 101 -14.89 -15.65 8.03
C LEU A 101 -13.40 -15.48 7.68
N LYS A 102 -13.07 -14.57 6.76
CA LYS A 102 -11.69 -14.29 6.35
C LYS A 102 -11.01 -13.22 7.19
N ASN A 103 -11.73 -12.62 8.15
CA ASN A 103 -11.31 -11.50 8.98
C ASN A 103 -10.70 -10.38 8.12
N CYS A 104 -11.49 -9.92 7.14
CA CYS A 104 -11.15 -8.81 6.24
C CYS A 104 -11.89 -7.54 6.67
N SER A 105 -11.29 -6.37 6.44
CA SER A 105 -11.92 -5.06 6.70
C SER A 105 -12.75 -4.58 5.51
N SER A 106 -12.25 -4.88 4.30
CA SER A 106 -12.77 -4.35 3.05
C SER A 106 -13.01 -5.50 2.06
N CYS A 107 -13.97 -5.32 1.16
CA CYS A 107 -14.35 -6.30 0.16
C CYS A 107 -14.41 -5.66 -1.23
N LEU A 108 -13.77 -6.32 -2.20
CA LEU A 108 -13.84 -6.03 -3.62
C LEU A 108 -14.55 -7.19 -4.32
N PHE A 109 -15.75 -6.92 -4.85
CA PHE A 109 -16.55 -7.90 -5.55
C PHE A 109 -16.75 -7.53 -7.02
N PHE A 110 -16.24 -8.37 -7.91
CA PHE A 110 -16.38 -8.24 -9.36
C PHE A 110 -17.67 -8.91 -9.84
N GLU A 111 -18.69 -8.12 -10.12
CA GLU A 111 -19.97 -8.58 -10.66
C GLU A 111 -19.97 -8.45 -12.20
N CYS A 112 -20.10 -9.56 -12.91
CA CYS A 112 -20.22 -9.54 -14.37
C CYS A 112 -21.68 -9.78 -14.77
N ARG A 113 -22.29 -8.82 -15.48
CA ARG A 113 -23.68 -8.90 -15.96
C ARG A 113 -23.72 -9.11 -17.47
N LYS A 114 -24.59 -10.02 -17.92
CA LYS A 114 -24.76 -10.39 -19.35
C LYS A 114 -23.44 -10.73 -20.06
N GLN A 115 -22.40 -11.12 -19.31
CA GLN A 115 -21.02 -11.27 -19.80
C GLN A 115 -20.48 -10.04 -20.55
N LYS A 116 -21.06 -8.85 -20.40
CA LYS A 116 -20.63 -7.65 -21.14
C LYS A 116 -20.17 -6.56 -20.20
N ASP A 117 -20.96 -6.30 -19.17
CA ASP A 117 -20.69 -5.22 -18.24
C ASP A 117 -20.01 -5.77 -17.00
N LEU A 118 -18.95 -5.09 -16.57
CA LEU A 118 -18.27 -5.36 -15.31
C LEU A 118 -18.65 -4.28 -14.30
N TYR A 119 -19.16 -4.71 -13.15
CA TYR A 119 -19.39 -3.87 -12.00
C TYR A 119 -18.38 -4.24 -10.92
N LEU A 120 -17.77 -3.25 -10.29
CA LEU A 120 -16.92 -3.41 -9.13
C LEU A 120 -17.67 -2.87 -7.93
N TRP A 121 -17.97 -3.75 -6.99
CA TRP A 121 -18.46 -3.38 -5.67
C TRP A 121 -17.28 -3.26 -4.73
N MET A 122 -17.19 -2.12 -4.05
CA MET A 122 -16.22 -1.84 -3.01
C MET A 122 -17.00 -1.57 -1.74
N ALA A 123 -16.85 -2.44 -0.74
CA ALA A 123 -17.61 -2.36 0.50
C ALA A 123 -16.69 -2.49 1.70
N LYS A 124 -16.95 -1.69 2.73
CA LYS A 124 -16.33 -1.86 4.05
C LYS A 124 -17.33 -2.60 4.94
N SER A 125 -16.91 -3.69 5.56
CA SER A 125 -17.74 -4.52 6.44
C SER A 125 -17.19 -4.38 7.87
N PRO A 126 -18.02 -4.38 8.94
CA PRO A 126 -19.46 -4.66 8.99
C PRO A 126 -20.39 -3.45 8.79
N ASN A 127 -19.92 -2.22 9.02
CA ASN A 127 -20.79 -1.04 9.15
C ASN A 127 -21.06 -0.28 7.83
N GLY A 128 -20.56 -0.75 6.69
CA GLY A 128 -20.52 0.05 5.45
C GLY A 128 -19.42 1.11 5.52
N PRO A 129 -19.18 1.93 4.48
CA PRO A 129 -19.99 2.18 3.28
C PRO A 129 -19.77 1.18 2.12
N SER A 130 -20.69 1.20 1.15
CA SER A 130 -20.57 0.43 -0.09
C SER A 130 -20.72 1.33 -1.32
N VAL A 131 -19.84 1.14 -2.30
CA VAL A 131 -19.87 1.86 -3.57
C VAL A 131 -19.89 0.86 -4.72
N LYS A 132 -20.75 1.11 -5.70
CA LYS A 132 -20.84 0.35 -6.93
C LYS A 132 -20.28 1.16 -8.09
N PHE A 133 -19.20 0.69 -8.67
CA PHE A 133 -18.62 1.24 -9.89
C PHE A 133 -19.04 0.41 -11.09
N LEU A 134 -19.37 1.10 -12.17
CA LEU A 134 -19.48 0.48 -13.48
C LEU A 134 -18.10 0.59 -14.14
N VAL A 135 -17.38 -0.54 -14.23
CA VAL A 135 -16.06 -0.64 -14.85
C VAL A 135 -16.24 -0.73 -16.37
N ASN A 136 -16.77 0.33 -16.94
CA ASN A 136 -16.67 0.57 -18.37
C ASN A 136 -15.46 1.44 -18.54
N ALA A 137 -14.43 0.86 -19.15
CA ALA A 137 -13.33 1.65 -19.65
C ALA A 137 -13.83 2.37 -20.91
N VAL A 138 -14.56 3.46 -20.66
CA VAL A 138 -14.91 4.49 -21.61
C VAL A 138 -14.29 5.75 -21.04
N LEU A 139 -13.00 5.93 -21.35
CA LEU A 139 -12.48 7.25 -21.60
C LEU A 139 -13.30 7.79 -22.78
N ARG A 140 -14.47 8.36 -22.50
CA ARG A 140 -15.13 9.29 -23.41
C ARG A 140 -14.29 10.55 -23.37
N ASN A 141 -13.11 10.50 -24.00
CA ASN A 141 -12.62 11.71 -24.63
C ASN A 141 -13.67 12.03 -25.68
N ARG A 142 -14.46 13.07 -25.40
CA ARG A 142 -15.52 13.56 -26.27
C ARG A 142 -14.87 14.28 -27.45
N VAL A 143 -14.14 13.53 -28.27
CA VAL A 143 -13.65 14.00 -29.57
C VAL A 143 -14.40 13.21 -30.64
N ARG A 144 -15.48 13.85 -31.08
CA ARG A 144 -16.16 13.78 -32.38
C ARG A 144 -15.50 12.84 -33.41
N LEU A 145 -16.13 11.70 -33.70
CA LEU A 145 -16.40 11.19 -35.06
C LEU A 145 -17.14 9.84 -35.00
N ASN A 146 -18.07 9.68 -35.95
CA ASN A 146 -19.16 8.72 -35.93
C ASN A 146 -18.70 7.28 -36.22
N LYS A 147 -18.05 6.63 -35.26
CA LYS A 147 -17.90 5.17 -35.22
C LYS A 147 -17.64 4.72 -33.78
N THR A 148 -18.70 4.46 -33.03
CA THR A 148 -18.62 3.98 -31.65
C THR A 148 -18.21 2.50 -31.63
N PHE A 149 -16.94 2.22 -31.90
CA PHE A 149 -16.35 0.91 -31.60
C PHE A 149 -16.25 0.84 -30.07
N LEU A 150 -17.26 0.25 -29.44
CA LEU A 150 -17.27 -0.06 -28.00
C LEU A 150 -16.23 -1.16 -27.72
N VAL A 151 -14.95 -0.81 -27.76
CA VAL A 151 -13.89 -1.66 -27.23
C VAL A 151 -13.83 -1.38 -25.73
N PRO A 152 -14.08 -2.37 -24.85
CA PRO A 152 -13.84 -2.18 -23.43
C PRO A 152 -12.33 -1.99 -23.24
N LEU A 153 -11.91 -0.75 -22.96
CA LEU A 153 -10.53 -0.31 -22.71
C LEU A 153 -9.99 -0.81 -21.34
N VAL A 154 -10.41 -2.01 -20.93
CA VAL A 154 -9.84 -2.68 -19.74
C VAL A 154 -8.60 -3.40 -20.24
N HIS A 155 -7.48 -2.69 -20.19
CA HIS A 155 -6.20 -3.24 -20.57
C HIS A 155 -5.63 -4.07 -19.42
N THR A 156 -5.33 -5.33 -19.71
CA THR A 156 -4.64 -6.19 -18.75
C THR A 156 -3.13 -5.96 -18.83
N MET A 157 -2.40 -6.22 -17.74
CA MET A 157 -0.92 -6.12 -17.71
C MET A 157 -0.22 -6.98 -18.77
N GLU A 158 -0.92 -7.97 -19.32
CA GLU A 158 -0.43 -8.88 -20.37
C GLU A 158 -0.46 -8.26 -21.78
N GLU A 159 -0.99 -7.03 -21.94
CA GLU A 159 -1.07 -6.38 -23.24
C GLU A 159 0.25 -5.72 -23.64
N LEU A 160 0.60 -5.87 -24.92
CA LEU A 160 1.88 -5.43 -25.51
C LEU A 160 2.22 -3.95 -25.29
N LYS A 161 1.22 -3.10 -25.07
CA LYS A 161 1.41 -1.64 -24.89
C LYS A 161 1.92 -1.27 -23.49
N LEU A 162 1.86 -2.19 -22.52
CA LEU A 162 2.27 -1.97 -21.14
C LEU A 162 3.56 -2.76 -20.86
N THR A 163 4.72 -2.19 -21.23
CA THR A 163 6.04 -2.80 -21.04
C THR A 163 6.66 -2.51 -19.66
N GLY A 164 5.94 -1.81 -18.78
CA GLY A 164 6.40 -1.44 -17.45
C GLY A 164 6.44 -2.63 -16.49
N ASN A 165 7.55 -2.80 -15.78
CA ASN A 165 7.71 -3.79 -14.71
C ASN A 165 7.72 -3.10 -13.35
N ASN A 166 7.10 -3.71 -12.34
CA ASN A 166 7.06 -3.20 -10.98
C ASN A 166 7.35 -4.30 -9.95
N LEU A 167 7.78 -3.88 -8.76
CA LEU A 167 7.95 -4.80 -7.64
C LEU A 167 6.55 -5.25 -7.16
N LYS A 168 6.32 -6.56 -7.17
CA LYS A 168 5.09 -7.17 -6.66
C LYS A 168 4.97 -6.91 -5.16
N GLY A 169 3.81 -6.43 -4.73
CA GLY A 169 3.56 -6.07 -3.32
C GLY A 169 4.31 -4.83 -2.83
N SER A 170 4.88 -4.01 -3.73
CA SER A 170 5.37 -2.69 -3.36
C SER A 170 4.22 -1.79 -2.90
N ARG A 171 4.55 -0.79 -2.07
CA ARG A 171 3.56 0.17 -1.57
C ARG A 171 3.26 1.18 -2.68
N PRO A 172 2.02 1.25 -3.20
CA PRO A 172 1.68 2.19 -4.25
C PRO A 172 1.64 3.62 -3.69
N ILE A 173 1.90 4.59 -4.58
CA ILE A 173 1.66 6.01 -4.31
C ILE A 173 0.29 6.35 -4.92
N LEU A 174 -0.61 6.87 -4.07
CA LEU A 174 -1.94 7.30 -4.50
C LEU A 174 -1.93 8.81 -4.77
N THR A 175 -2.23 9.19 -6.02
CA THR A 175 -2.37 10.59 -6.42
C THR A 175 -3.83 10.85 -6.78
N PHE A 176 -4.48 11.73 -6.03
CA PHE A 176 -5.87 12.13 -6.28
C PHE A 176 -5.94 13.47 -7.00
N SER A 177 -6.94 13.63 -7.89
CA SER A 177 -7.20 14.93 -8.52
C SER A 177 -7.92 15.87 -7.56
N THR A 178 -7.77 17.18 -7.76
CA THR A 178 -8.43 18.24 -6.97
C THR A 178 -9.96 18.19 -7.03
N ASN A 179 -10.53 17.47 -8.01
CA ASN A 179 -11.97 17.26 -8.10
C ASN A 179 -12.53 16.42 -6.95
N PHE A 180 -11.70 15.58 -6.31
CA PHE A 180 -12.16 14.73 -5.20
C PHE A 180 -12.50 15.51 -3.92
N ASP A 181 -12.05 16.76 -3.81
CA ASP A 181 -12.25 17.58 -2.61
C ASP A 181 -13.48 18.51 -2.71
N LYS A 182 -14.18 18.51 -3.85
CA LYS A 182 -15.34 19.38 -4.10
C LYS A 182 -16.59 18.92 -3.35
N ASP A 183 -17.04 17.69 -3.61
CA ASP A 183 -18.28 17.16 -3.04
C ASP A 183 -18.01 16.12 -1.93
N PRO A 184 -18.91 16.00 -0.93
CA PRO A 184 -18.73 15.05 0.18
C PRO A 184 -18.67 13.59 -0.28
N HIS A 185 -19.41 13.22 -1.33
CA HIS A 185 -19.38 11.86 -1.87
C HIS A 185 -18.03 11.49 -2.48
N TRP A 186 -17.33 12.46 -3.11
CA TRP A 186 -15.98 12.24 -3.62
C TRP A 186 -14.95 12.12 -2.49
N LYS A 187 -15.10 12.90 -1.40
CA LYS A 187 -14.24 12.77 -0.21
C LYS A 187 -14.38 11.40 0.43
N LEU A 188 -15.61 10.90 0.56
CA LEU A 188 -15.87 9.55 1.03
C LEU A 188 -15.20 8.51 0.12
N LEU A 189 -15.31 8.70 -1.19
CA LEU A 189 -14.66 7.82 -2.16
C LEU A 189 -13.13 7.80 -2.03
N LYS A 190 -12.53 8.97 -1.87
CA LYS A 190 -11.09 9.16 -1.66
C LYS A 190 -10.63 8.40 -0.41
N GLU A 191 -11.40 8.49 0.67
CA GLU A 191 -11.11 7.79 1.93
C GLU A 191 -11.19 6.27 1.77
N ILE A 192 -12.24 5.73 1.12
CA ILE A 192 -12.34 4.28 0.86
C ILE A 192 -11.19 3.81 -0.01
N ILE A 193 -10.85 4.52 -1.09
CA ILE A 193 -9.77 4.13 -2.00
C ILE A 193 -8.42 4.14 -1.27
N THR A 194 -8.18 5.11 -0.40
CA THR A 194 -6.95 5.22 0.41
C THR A 194 -6.81 4.07 1.40
N GLN A 195 -7.92 3.54 1.88
CA GLN A 195 -7.96 2.40 2.80
C GLN A 195 -7.73 1.08 2.06
N VAL A 196 -8.27 0.94 0.85
CA VAL A 196 -8.19 -0.29 0.06
C VAL A 196 -6.84 -0.48 -0.65
N PHE A 197 -6.28 0.59 -1.23
CA PHE A 197 -5.10 0.52 -2.11
C PHE A 197 -3.80 0.91 -1.42
#